data_AF-A0AB39L1L0-F1
#
_entry.id   AF-A0AB39L1L0-F1
#
_cell.length_a   1.000
_cell.length_b   1.000
_cell.length_c   1.000
_cell.angle_alpha   90.00
_cell.angle_beta   90.00
_cell.angle_gamma   90.00
#
_symmetry.space_group_name_H-M   'P 1'
#
loop_
_entity.id
_entity.type
_entity.pdbx_description
1 polymer ?
#
loop_
_entity_poly.entity_id
_entity_poly.type
_entity_poly.pdbx_seq_one_letter_code
_entity_poly.pdbx_strand_id
1 'polypeptide(L)' 'MSSETIEFDNKCAFAVMVGGAAKAPEAKPAHSVSRDGKTFGFSGAVPKALFQIIPGSANRAQRAWAKAQA' A
#
# COMPACT_ATOMS: atom_id res chain seq x y z
N MET A 1 -5.43 20.59 7.92
CA MET A 1 -5.81 19.26 7.41
C MET A 1 -4.67 18.79 6.55
N SER A 2 -3.80 17.94 7.09
CA SER A 2 -2.60 17.48 6.39
C SER A 2 -3.04 16.55 5.26
N SER A 3 -2.81 16.94 4.01
CA SER A 3 -2.94 16.06 2.85
C SER A 3 -1.93 14.92 3.00
N GLU A 4 -2.28 13.88 3.75
CA GLU A 4 -1.53 12.63 3.76
C GLU A 4 -1.72 11.99 2.38
N THR A 5 -0.80 12.26 1.47
CA THR A 5 -0.75 11.61 0.17
C THR A 5 -0.54 10.11 0.39
N ILE A 6 -1.61 9.33 0.29
CA ILE A 6 -1.54 7.87 0.38
C ILE A 6 -0.83 7.35 -0.87
N GLU A 7 0.27 6.62 -0.67
CA GLU A 7 1.01 5.98 -1.75
C GLU A 7 0.14 5.00 -2.53
N PHE A 8 0.52 4.78 -3.79
CA PHE A 8 -0.19 3.91 -4.73
C PHE A 8 -1.59 4.41 -5.12
N ASP A 9 -1.78 5.72 -5.16
CA ASP A 9 -3.03 6.33 -5.63
C ASP A 9 -4.25 5.85 -4.83
N ASN A 10 -4.16 5.96 -3.49
CA ASN A 10 -5.15 5.42 -2.55
C ASN A 10 -5.42 3.90 -2.69
N LYS A 11 -4.55 3.09 -3.31
CA LYS A 11 -4.76 1.63 -3.40
C LYS A 11 -4.20 0.89 -2.19
N CYS A 12 -4.78 -0.27 -1.91
CA CYS A 12 -4.32 -1.14 -0.84
C CYS A 12 -2.90 -1.66 -1.13
N ALA A 13 -1.91 -1.20 -0.36
CA ALA A 13 -0.50 -1.53 -0.54
C ALA A 13 -0.22 -3.04 -0.49
N PHE A 14 -0.95 -3.78 0.36
CA PHE A 14 -0.87 -5.23 0.40
C PHE A 14 -1.38 -5.88 -0.89
N ALA A 15 -2.46 -5.37 -1.47
CA ALA A 15 -2.98 -5.88 -2.73
C ALA A 15 -2.08 -5.50 -3.91
N VAL A 16 -1.48 -4.31 -3.90
CA VAL A 16 -0.45 -3.91 -4.88
C VAL A 16 0.74 -4.88 -4.81
N MET A 17 1.17 -5.26 -3.60
CA MET A 17 2.24 -6.23 -3.39
C MET A 17 1.91 -7.63 -3.94
N VAL A 18 0.68 -8.12 -3.74
CA VAL A 18 0.30 -9.51 -4.06
C VAL A 18 -0.25 -9.66 -5.48
N GLY A 19 -1.14 -8.77 -5.90
CA GLY A 19 -1.89 -8.84 -7.15
C GLY A 19 -1.53 -7.78 -8.19
N GLY A 20 -0.61 -6.87 -7.86
CA GLY A 20 -0.21 -5.76 -8.73
C GLY A 20 -1.19 -4.57 -8.70
N ALA A 21 -0.72 -3.43 -9.20
CA ALA A 21 -1.45 -2.16 -9.15
C ALA A 21 -2.82 -2.15 -9.86
N ALA A 22 -2.99 -2.98 -10.89
CA ALA A 22 -4.20 -3.04 -11.69
C ALA A 22 -5.37 -3.76 -10.99
N LYS A 23 -5.06 -4.68 -10.07
CA LYS A 23 -6.05 -5.49 -9.34
C LYS A 23 -6.19 -5.07 -7.88
N ALA A 24 -5.44 -4.06 -7.45
CA ALA A 24 -5.47 -3.57 -6.08
C ALA A 24 -6.75 -2.74 -5.86
N PRO A 25 -7.62 -3.14 -4.91
CA PRO A 25 -8.77 -2.33 -4.54
C PRO A 25 -8.31 -1.04 -3.85
N GLU A 26 -9.22 -0.07 -3.80
CA GLU A 26 -9.02 1.14 -3.02
C GLU A 26 -8.80 0.81 -1.53
N ALA A 27 -7.84 1.51 -0.95
CA ALA A 27 -7.57 1.51 0.47
C ALA A 27 -8.62 2.35 1.20
N LYS A 28 -8.85 1.97 2.45
CA LYS A 28 -9.64 2.79 3.36
C LYS A 28 -8.70 3.66 4.18
N PRO A 29 -8.93 4.98 4.28
CA PRO A 29 -8.07 5.86 5.06
C PRO A 29 -8.05 5.49 6.56
N ALA A 30 -9.10 4.83 7.07
CA ALA A 30 -9.15 4.28 8.43
C ALA A 30 -8.07 3.21 8.72
N HIS A 31 -7.47 2.64 7.68
CA HIS A 31 -6.44 1.61 7.79
C HIS A 31 -5.21 2.04 6.98
N SER A 32 -4.53 3.09 7.41
CA SER A 32 -3.23 3.49 6.86
C SER A 32 -2.07 3.15 7.81
N VAL A 33 -0.84 3.09 7.27
CA VAL A 33 0.40 3.04 8.04
C VAL A 33 1.43 3.93 7.38
N SER A 34 2.07 4.79 8.17
CA SER A 34 3.21 5.56 7.72
C SER A 34 4.50 4.78 7.99
N ARG A 35 5.34 4.60 6.96
CA ARG A 35 6.70 4.04 7.06
C ARG A 35 7.63 4.77 6.11
N ASP A 36 8.82 5.12 6.58
CA ASP A 36 9.87 5.76 5.78
C ASP A 36 9.40 7.04 5.05
N GLY A 37 8.55 7.84 5.71
CA GLY A 37 7.97 9.06 5.14
C GLY A 37 6.87 8.82 4.11
N LYS A 38 6.43 7.58 3.91
CA LYS A 38 5.36 7.19 2.98
C LYS A 38 4.15 6.65 3.72
N THR A 39 2.96 7.10 3.36
CA THR A 39 1.70 6.62 3.94
C THR A 39 1.11 5.54 3.04
N PHE A 40 1.10 4.30 3.51
CA PHE A 40 0.52 3.15 2.83
C PHE A 40 -0.93 2.94 3.27
N GLY A 41 -1.86 2.90 2.32
CA GLY A 41 -3.26 2.60 2.58
C GLY A 41 -3.55 1.09 2.55
N PHE A 42 -4.52 0.62 3.32
CA PHE A 42 -4.99 -0.76 3.34
C PHE A 42 -6.51 -0.84 3.28
N SER A 43 -7.04 -1.90 2.68
CA SER A 43 -8.48 -2.15 2.64
C SER A 43 -9.04 -2.64 3.99
N GLY A 44 -8.20 -3.07 4.93
CA GLY A 44 -8.58 -3.61 6.23
C GLY A 44 -7.41 -3.77 7.20
N ALA A 45 -7.71 -4.17 8.44
CA ALA A 45 -6.72 -4.38 9.50
C ALA A 45 -5.80 -5.61 9.25
N VAL A 46 -6.34 -6.68 8.66
CA VAL A 46 -5.58 -7.90 8.32
C VAL A 46 -4.48 -7.62 7.29
N PRO A 47 -4.77 -7.03 6.10
CA PRO A 47 -3.71 -6.72 5.14
C PRO A 47 -2.69 -5.71 5.67
N LYS A 48 -3.11 -4.79 6.55
CA LYS A 48 -2.21 -3.87 7.27
C LYS A 48 -1.22 -4.65 8.16
N ALA A 49 -1.72 -5.55 9.00
CA ALA A 49 -0.88 -6.35 9.90
C ALA A 49 0.10 -7.25 9.13
N LEU A 50 -0.39 -7.95 8.09
CA LEU A 50 0.46 -8.77 7.25
C LEU A 50 1.55 -7.95 6.55
N PHE A 51 1.21 -6.76 6.06
CA PHE A 51 2.19 -5.87 5.44
C PHE A 51 3.25 -5.37 6.43
N GLN A 52 2.90 -5.15 7.69
CA GLN A 52 3.87 -4.75 8.73
C GLN A 52 4.82 -5.89 9.12
N ILE A 53 4.33 -7.13 9.15
CA ILE A 53 5.08 -8.33 9.53
C ILE A 53 6.02 -8.79 8.40
N ILE A 54 5.57 -8.73 7.15
CA ILE A 54 6.36 -9.21 6.02
C ILE A 54 7.55 -8.26 5.77
N PRO A 55 8.80 -8.72 5.96
CA PRO A 55 9.96 -7.90 5.71
C PRO A 55 10.07 -7.55 4.23
N GLY A 56 10.33 -6.28 3.92
CA GLY A 56 10.44 -5.79 2.55
C GLY A 56 9.11 -5.70 1.78
N SER A 57 7.97 -5.80 2.46
CA SER A 57 6.63 -5.61 1.87
C SER A 57 6.50 -4.28 1.12
N ALA A 58 7.00 -3.18 1.70
CA ALA A 58 7.04 -1.86 1.08
C ALA A 58 7.83 -1.86 -0.24
N ASN A 59 9.03 -2.45 -0.25
CA ASN A 59 9.86 -2.55 -1.46
C ASN A 59 9.20 -3.42 -2.54
N ARG A 60 8.51 -4.49 -2.15
CA ARG A 60 7.77 -5.35 -3.08
C ARG A 60 6.58 -4.61 -3.68
N ALA A 61 5.81 -3.90 -2.85
CA ALA A 61 4.69 -3.07 -3.32
C ALA A 61 5.18 -1.98 -4.27
N GLN A 62 6.28 -1.29 -3.94
CA GLN A 62 6.89 -0.28 -4.82
C GLN A 62 7.38 -0.87 -6.14
N ARG A 63 8.01 -2.05 -6.12
CA ARG A 63 8.43 -2.74 -7.36
C ARG A 63 7.23 -3.12 -8.22
N ALA A 64 6.18 -3.65 -7.62
CA ALA A 64 4.94 -4.00 -8.32
C ALA A 64 4.24 -2.77 -8.89
N TRP A 65 4.26 -1.66 -8.14
CA TRP A 65 3.74 -0.38 -8.59
C TRP A 65 4.55 0.22 -9.75
N ALA A 66 5.88 0.25 -9.63
CA ALA A 66 6.77 0.73 -10.68
C ALA A 66 6.62 -0.07 -11.97
N LYS A 67 6.48 -1.40 -11.88
CA LYS A 67 6.20 -2.26 -13.04
C LYS A 67 4.87 -1.98 -13.72
N ALA A 68 3.87 -1.46 -13.00
CA ALA A 68 2.57 -1.16 -13.57
C ALA A 68 2.48 0.24 -14.17
N GLN A 69 3.46 1.10 -13.87
CA GLN A 69 3.60 2.43 -14.47
C GLN A 69 4.58 2.47 -15.65
N ALA A 70 5.35 1.40 -15.85
CA ALA A 70 6.23 1.21 -17.00
C ALA A 70 5.44 0.59 -18.17
#